data_AF-A0A496RPL3-F1
#
_entry.id   AF-A0A496RPL3-F1
#
_cell.length_a   1.000
_cell.length_b   1.000
_cell.length_c   1.000
_cell.angle_alpha   90.00
_cell.angle_beta   90.00
_cell.angle_gamma   90.00
#
_symmetry.space_group_name_H-M   'P 1'
#
loop_
_entity.id
_entity.type
_entity.pdbx_description
1 polymer ?
#
loop_
_entity_poly.entity_id
_entity_poly.type
_entity_poly.pdbx_seq_one_letter_code
_entity_poly.pdbx_strand_id
1 'polypeptide(L)'
;KALELQLEEGGLLGQILVKLQYVSQEQLDANINEQENSFQKLENVLVDIGIISYEQLNNALTLQKRDGEIFVKVVIDLGFLSEEELVSTIVTQYGFPYLELENYETDPEIIKLVPENIARKYALIPVDRIGNILTLSMADPLNNVIKEKITEFTGLKVETFISTFSDINNAIANYYA
;
A
#
# COMPACT_ATOMS: atom_id res chain seq x y z
N LYS A 1 25.34 -11.99 -16.34
CA LYS A 1 25.98 -10.69 -15.99
C LYS A 1 25.05 -9.74 -15.23
N ALA A 2 23.94 -9.23 -15.80
CA ALA A 2 23.02 -8.34 -15.05
C ALA A 2 22.29 -9.05 -13.89
N LEU A 3 21.78 -10.27 -14.13
CA LEU A 3 21.19 -11.12 -13.10
C LEU A 3 22.19 -11.55 -12.02
N GLU A 4 23.44 -11.79 -12.39
CA GLU A 4 24.52 -12.12 -11.45
C GLU A 4 24.84 -10.92 -10.55
N LEU A 5 24.95 -9.71 -11.13
CA LEU A 5 25.11 -8.47 -10.36
C LEU A 5 23.91 -8.19 -9.45
N GLN A 6 22.69 -8.52 -9.87
CA GLN A 6 21.50 -8.35 -9.03
C GLN A 6 21.54 -9.28 -7.81
N LEU A 7 22.01 -10.51 -8.00
CA LEU A 7 22.17 -11.49 -6.93
C LEU A 7 23.35 -11.15 -5.98
N GLU A 8 24.36 -10.43 -6.47
CA GLU A 8 25.55 -10.02 -5.70
C GLU A 8 25.42 -8.66 -5.00
N GLU A 9 24.89 -7.63 -5.68
CA GLU A 9 24.79 -6.25 -5.17
C GLU A 9 23.39 -5.90 -4.63
N GLY A 10 22.36 -6.72 -4.92
CA GLY A 10 20.96 -6.38 -4.65
C GLY A 10 20.42 -5.26 -5.55
N GLY A 11 19.11 -4.97 -5.43
CA GLY A 11 18.45 -3.88 -6.15
C GLY A 11 17.62 -4.29 -7.37
N LEU A 12 16.99 -3.30 -8.01
CA LEU A 12 16.07 -3.53 -9.13
C LEU A 12 16.83 -3.79 -10.42
N LEU A 13 16.49 -4.89 -11.11
CA LEU A 13 17.09 -5.26 -12.38
C LEU A 13 17.04 -4.12 -13.42
N GLY A 14 15.96 -3.32 -13.42
CA GLY A 14 15.84 -2.16 -14.31
C GLY A 14 16.94 -1.12 -14.13
N GLN A 15 17.29 -0.78 -12.89
CA GLN A 15 18.38 0.17 -12.60
C GLN A 15 19.75 -0.42 -12.95
N ILE A 16 19.95 -1.72 -12.71
CA ILE A 16 21.18 -2.43 -13.07
C ILE A 16 21.36 -2.45 -14.59
N LEU A 17 20.28 -2.64 -15.35
CA LEU A 17 20.32 -2.62 -16.81
C LEU A 17 20.66 -1.21 -17.36
N VAL A 18 20.21 -0.14 -16.70
CA VAL A 18 20.64 1.24 -17.03
C VAL A 18 22.11 1.47 -16.70
N LYS A 19 22.57 1.07 -15.50
CA LYS A 19 23.98 1.18 -15.07
C LYS A 19 24.92 0.43 -16.02
N LEU A 20 24.47 -0.72 -16.51
CA LEU A 20 25.18 -1.56 -17.49
C LEU A 20 24.98 -1.10 -18.95
N GLN A 21 24.26 0.01 -19.18
CA GLN A 21 23.98 0.60 -20.50
C GLN A 21 23.26 -0.33 -21.49
N TYR A 22 22.53 -1.33 -21.00
CA TYR A 22 21.69 -2.20 -21.83
C TYR A 22 20.38 -1.53 -22.25
N VAL A 23 19.88 -0.60 -21.44
CA VAL A 23 18.72 0.26 -21.71
C VAL A 23 19.08 1.69 -21.36
N SER A 24 18.60 2.68 -22.12
CA SER A 24 18.77 4.09 -21.76
C SER A 24 17.80 4.47 -20.63
N GLN A 25 18.12 5.52 -19.89
CA GLN A 25 17.18 6.08 -18.90
C GLN A 25 15.85 6.45 -19.57
N GLU A 26 15.90 7.04 -20.76
CA GLU A 26 14.71 7.43 -21.54
C GLU A 26 13.87 6.22 -22.02
N GLN A 27 14.51 5.09 -22.35
CA GLN A 27 13.83 3.84 -22.67
C GLN A 27 13.29 3.16 -21.42
N LEU A 28 14.00 3.26 -20.30
CA LEU A 28 13.49 2.82 -19.02
C LEU A 28 12.24 3.63 -18.73
N ASP A 29 12.31 4.97 -18.74
CA ASP A 29 11.25 5.95 -18.53
C ASP A 29 10.04 5.76 -19.48
N ALA A 30 10.27 5.46 -20.76
CA ALA A 30 9.21 5.19 -21.73
C ALA A 30 8.46 3.86 -21.48
N ASN A 31 9.15 2.82 -20.98
CA ASN A 31 8.50 1.58 -20.52
C ASN A 31 7.91 1.73 -19.10
N ILE A 32 8.49 2.64 -18.33
CA ILE A 32 8.10 3.05 -16.98
C ILE A 32 6.76 3.81 -17.02
N ASN A 33 6.40 4.52 -18.09
CA ASN A 33 5.09 5.20 -18.18
C ASN A 33 3.84 4.27 -18.15
N GLU A 34 3.97 2.94 -18.31
CA GLU A 34 2.90 1.97 -18.00
C GLU A 34 3.17 1.17 -16.70
N GLN A 35 4.37 1.28 -16.12
CA GLN A 35 4.86 0.52 -14.95
C GLN A 35 5.38 1.41 -13.80
N GLU A 36 5.03 2.70 -13.78
CA GLU A 36 5.44 3.70 -12.79
C GLU A 36 4.63 3.60 -11.50
N ASN A 37 5.14 2.83 -10.55
CA ASN A 37 5.08 3.17 -9.12
C ASN A 37 6.05 2.28 -8.32
N SER A 38 7.22 1.95 -8.88
CA SER A 38 8.07 0.86 -8.38
C SER A 38 8.94 1.20 -7.16
N PHE A 39 8.95 2.43 -6.63
CA PHE A 39 9.90 2.80 -5.56
C PHE A 39 9.32 2.89 -4.14
N GLN A 40 7.99 2.76 -3.95
CA GLN A 40 7.36 2.74 -2.62
C GLN A 40 6.10 1.87 -2.59
N LYS A 41 6.08 0.81 -3.38
CA LYS A 41 4.99 -0.17 -3.38
C LYS A 41 5.18 -1.14 -2.23
N LEU A 42 4.15 -1.34 -1.42
CA LEU A 42 4.16 -2.29 -0.30
C LEU A 42 4.68 -3.66 -0.75
N GLU A 43 4.33 -4.07 -1.97
CA GLU A 43 4.76 -5.30 -2.61
C GLU A 43 6.29 -5.48 -2.64
N ASN A 44 7.02 -4.43 -3.04
CA ASN A 44 8.47 -4.45 -3.11
C ASN A 44 9.08 -4.36 -1.70
N VAL A 45 8.46 -3.55 -0.83
CA VAL A 45 8.88 -3.42 0.57
C VAL A 45 8.90 -4.76 1.27
N LEU A 46 7.84 -5.57 1.12
CA LEU A 46 7.76 -6.88 1.76
C LEU A 46 8.84 -7.85 1.24
N VAL A 47 9.29 -7.71 0.00
CA VAL A 47 10.40 -8.50 -0.54
C VAL A 47 11.75 -7.99 -0.03
N ASP A 48 11.96 -6.68 -0.06
CA ASP A 48 13.23 -6.04 0.29
C ASP A 48 13.63 -6.32 1.76
N ILE A 49 12.64 -6.43 2.65
CA ILE A 49 12.85 -6.77 4.07
C ILE A 49 12.80 -8.29 4.34
N GLY A 50 12.60 -9.11 3.30
CA GLY A 50 12.64 -10.56 3.38
C GLY A 50 11.40 -11.23 4.00
N ILE A 51 10.27 -10.53 4.11
CA ILE A 51 9.01 -11.10 4.61
C ILE A 51 8.42 -12.08 3.59
N ILE A 52 8.41 -11.70 2.32
CA ILE A 52 8.01 -12.58 1.23
C ILE A 52 9.14 -12.73 0.21
N SER A 53 9.25 -13.91 -0.39
CA SER A 53 10.13 -14.12 -1.54
C SER A 53 9.55 -13.50 -2.82
N TYR A 54 10.40 -13.28 -3.83
CA TYR A 54 9.93 -12.87 -5.17
C TYR A 54 8.94 -13.87 -5.79
N GLU A 55 9.07 -15.17 -5.50
CA GLU A 55 8.13 -16.18 -5.97
C GLU A 55 6.75 -16.00 -5.33
N GLN A 56 6.72 -15.82 -4.01
CA GLN A 56 5.49 -15.53 -3.25
C GLN A 56 4.85 -14.22 -3.71
N LEU A 57 5.64 -13.17 -3.94
CA LEU A 57 5.15 -11.91 -4.49
C LEU A 57 4.46 -12.13 -5.85
N ASN A 58 5.10 -12.83 -6.78
CA ASN A 58 4.53 -13.08 -8.10
C ASN A 58 3.24 -13.92 -8.04
N ASN A 59 3.19 -14.91 -7.16
CA ASN A 59 1.99 -15.70 -6.91
C ASN A 59 0.85 -14.81 -6.37
N ALA A 60 1.13 -13.99 -5.36
CA ALA A 60 0.16 -13.06 -4.78
C ALA A 60 -0.36 -12.05 -5.82
N LEU A 61 0.52 -11.44 -6.62
CA LEU A 61 0.11 -10.51 -7.70
C LEU A 61 -0.74 -11.18 -8.78
N THR A 62 -0.49 -12.44 -9.08
CA THR A 62 -1.28 -13.21 -10.05
C THR A 62 -2.69 -13.45 -9.52
N LEU A 63 -2.81 -13.86 -8.27
CA LEU A 63 -4.10 -14.08 -7.60
C LEU A 63 -4.86 -12.77 -7.42
N GLN A 64 -4.18 -11.70 -6.99
CA GLN A 64 -4.75 -10.36 -6.88
C GLN A 64 -5.39 -9.91 -8.21
N LYS A 65 -4.68 -10.06 -9.33
CA LYS A 65 -5.19 -9.70 -10.66
C LYS A 65 -6.35 -10.57 -11.10
N ARG A 66 -6.31 -11.87 -10.79
CA ARG A 66 -7.35 -12.84 -11.15
C ARG A 66 -8.65 -12.57 -10.39
N ASP A 67 -8.54 -12.30 -9.10
CA ASP A 67 -9.66 -12.26 -8.17
C ASP A 67 -10.16 -10.81 -7.93
N GLY A 68 -9.37 -9.81 -8.32
CA GLY A 68 -9.69 -8.39 -8.13
C GLY A 68 -9.55 -7.93 -6.67
N GLU A 69 -8.87 -8.72 -5.85
CA GLU A 69 -8.71 -8.50 -4.42
C GLU A 69 -7.59 -7.50 -4.09
N ILE A 70 -7.51 -7.09 -2.83
CA ILE A 70 -6.45 -6.22 -2.33
C ILE A 70 -5.20 -7.05 -2.05
N PHE A 71 -4.03 -6.55 -2.43
CA PHE A 71 -2.76 -7.26 -2.25
C PHE A 71 -2.53 -7.69 -0.79
N VAL A 72 -2.75 -6.78 0.16
CA VAL A 72 -2.66 -7.05 1.61
C VAL A 72 -3.51 -8.27 1.99
N LYS A 73 -4.78 -8.29 1.56
CA LYS A 73 -5.68 -9.42 1.82
C LYS A 73 -5.12 -10.72 1.25
N VAL A 74 -4.64 -10.68 0.00
CA VAL A 74 -4.13 -11.88 -0.68
C VAL A 74 -2.91 -12.47 0.05
N VAL A 75 -1.97 -11.64 0.50
CA VAL A 75 -0.78 -12.16 1.20
C VAL A 75 -1.13 -12.74 2.59
N ILE A 76 -2.13 -12.17 3.26
CA ILE A 76 -2.67 -12.70 4.53
C ILE A 76 -3.39 -14.03 4.30
N ASP A 77 -4.30 -14.09 3.32
CA ASP A 77 -5.06 -15.30 2.98
C ASP A 77 -4.13 -16.47 2.58
N LEU A 78 -3.01 -16.17 1.92
CA LEU A 78 -1.99 -17.15 1.55
C LEU A 78 -1.10 -17.58 2.72
N GLY A 79 -1.22 -16.92 3.87
CA GLY A 79 -0.41 -17.18 5.06
C GLY A 79 1.05 -16.77 4.90
N PHE A 80 1.36 -15.83 3.99
CA PHE A 80 2.73 -15.34 3.82
C PHE A 80 3.12 -14.34 4.90
N LEU A 81 2.13 -13.65 5.47
CA LEU A 81 2.29 -12.61 6.47
C LEU A 81 0.99 -12.48 7.27
N SER A 82 1.06 -12.35 8.60
CA SER A 82 -0.10 -12.00 9.43
C SER A 82 -0.39 -10.49 9.40
N GLU A 83 -1.61 -10.09 9.76
CA GLU A 83 -1.99 -8.67 9.85
C GLU A 83 -1.12 -7.93 10.87
N GLU A 84 -0.82 -8.56 12.00
CA GLU A 84 -0.02 -8.01 13.09
C GLU A 84 1.44 -7.82 12.67
N GLU A 85 2.01 -8.78 11.94
CA GLU A 85 3.37 -8.65 11.40
C GLU A 85 3.45 -7.55 10.35
N LEU A 86 2.45 -7.40 9.49
CA LEU A 86 2.37 -6.28 8.54
C LEU A 86 2.36 -4.94 9.26
N VAL A 87 1.44 -4.78 10.22
CA VAL A 87 1.31 -3.55 11.01
C VAL A 87 2.62 -3.24 11.73
N SER A 88 3.17 -4.21 12.47
CA SER A 88 4.42 -4.05 13.21
C SER A 88 5.57 -3.65 12.29
N THR A 89 5.66 -4.27 11.10
CA THR A 89 6.67 -3.94 10.10
C THR A 89 6.56 -2.49 9.65
N ILE A 90 5.36 -2.05 9.29
CA ILE A 90 5.16 -0.69 8.78
C ILE A 90 5.38 0.37 9.87
N VAL A 91 4.96 0.08 11.11
CA VAL A 91 5.23 0.95 12.26
C VAL A 91 6.74 1.05 12.52
N THR A 92 7.45 -0.07 12.56
CA THR A 92 8.88 -0.09 12.95
C THR A 92 9.82 0.39 11.85
N GLN A 93 9.55 0.06 10.59
CA GLN A 93 10.43 0.39 9.46
C GLN A 93 10.13 1.77 8.87
N TYR A 94 8.87 2.20 8.88
CA TYR A 94 8.43 3.42 8.21
C TYR A 94 7.87 4.48 9.16
N GLY A 95 7.67 4.15 10.44
CA GLY A 95 7.25 5.11 11.46
C GLY A 95 5.78 5.53 11.35
N PHE A 96 4.95 4.83 10.59
CA PHE A 96 3.52 5.12 10.57
C PHE A 96 2.92 4.77 11.93
N PRO A 97 2.15 5.68 12.54
CA PRO A 97 1.46 5.39 13.79
C PRO A 97 0.37 4.35 13.57
N TYR A 98 0.27 3.38 14.48
CA TYR A 98 -0.86 2.46 14.54
C TYR A 98 -2.08 3.15 15.16
N LEU A 99 -3.26 2.86 14.62
CA LEU A 99 -4.54 3.31 15.16
C LEU A 99 -5.43 2.08 15.42
N GLU A 100 -5.95 1.96 16.63
CA GLU A 100 -6.93 0.94 17.00
C GLU A 100 -8.33 1.47 16.72
N LEU A 101 -8.97 0.98 15.65
CA LEU A 101 -10.26 1.51 15.17
C LEU A 101 -11.43 1.17 16.08
N GLU A 102 -11.37 0.05 16.82
CA GLU A 102 -12.43 -0.37 17.73
C GLU A 102 -12.74 0.67 18.83
N ASN A 103 -11.74 1.47 19.20
CA ASN A 103 -11.84 2.49 20.23
C ASN A 103 -12.20 3.89 19.69
N TYR A 104 -12.48 4.00 18.38
CA TYR A 104 -12.72 5.29 17.71
C TYR A 104 -14.16 5.42 17.20
N GLU A 105 -14.87 6.45 17.67
CA GLU A 105 -16.16 6.85 17.15
C GLU A 105 -15.96 7.99 16.15
N THR A 106 -16.31 7.75 14.88
CA THR A 106 -16.11 8.70 13.78
C THR A 106 -17.42 9.41 13.45
N ASP A 107 -17.36 10.74 13.30
CA ASP A 107 -18.50 11.54 12.86
C ASP A 107 -19.00 11.08 11.47
N PRO A 108 -20.30 10.80 11.28
CA PRO A 108 -20.87 10.44 9.99
C PRO A 108 -20.58 11.43 8.85
N GLU A 109 -20.40 12.72 9.15
CA GLU A 109 -20.02 13.73 8.14
C GLU A 109 -18.57 13.55 7.67
N ILE A 110 -17.69 12.99 8.51
CA ILE A 110 -16.31 12.64 8.13
C ILE A 110 -16.30 11.38 7.27
N ILE A 111 -17.12 10.37 7.60
CA ILE A 111 -17.29 9.15 6.80
C ILE A 111 -17.67 9.47 5.35
N LYS A 112 -18.60 10.42 5.16
CA LYS A 112 -19.06 10.85 3.83
C LYS A 112 -17.99 11.49 2.96
N LEU A 113 -16.87 11.94 3.54
CA LEU A 113 -15.78 12.54 2.76
C LEU A 113 -15.13 11.53 1.82
N VAL A 114 -15.16 10.24 2.15
CA VAL A 114 -14.63 9.17 1.30
C VAL A 114 -15.77 8.26 0.86
N PRO A 115 -16.00 8.08 -0.46
CA PRO A 115 -17.01 7.15 -0.96
C PRO A 115 -16.70 5.69 -0.56
N GLU A 116 -17.75 4.92 -0.24
CA GLU A 116 -17.64 3.51 0.17
C GLU A 116 -16.85 2.65 -0.82
N ASN A 117 -17.05 2.85 -2.12
CA ASN A 117 -16.34 2.09 -3.16
C ASN A 117 -14.83 2.34 -3.13
N ILE A 118 -14.39 3.55 -2.75
CA ILE A 118 -12.98 3.88 -2.55
C ILE A 118 -12.47 3.25 -1.26
N ALA A 119 -13.23 3.40 -0.16
CA ALA A 119 -12.90 2.81 1.14
C ALA A 119 -12.67 1.29 1.03
N ARG A 120 -13.61 0.57 0.39
CA ARG A 120 -13.51 -0.88 0.16
C ARG A 120 -12.38 -1.26 -0.77
N LYS A 121 -12.20 -0.54 -1.89
CA LYS A 121 -11.19 -0.89 -2.90
C LYS A 121 -9.76 -0.74 -2.38
N TYR A 122 -9.53 0.20 -1.48
CA TYR A 122 -8.19 0.52 -0.97
C TYR A 122 -7.99 0.14 0.50
N ALA A 123 -8.97 -0.54 1.12
CA ALA A 123 -9.00 -0.84 2.54
C ALA A 123 -8.54 0.35 3.39
N LEU A 124 -9.35 1.40 3.37
CA LEU A 124 -9.14 2.61 4.15
C LEU A 124 -10.45 3.20 4.66
N ILE A 125 -10.37 4.01 5.71
CA ILE A 125 -11.50 4.75 6.26
C ILE A 125 -11.05 6.13 6.79
N PRO A 126 -11.82 7.21 6.57
CA PRO A 126 -11.56 8.47 7.24
C PRO A 126 -11.95 8.34 8.73
N VAL A 127 -11.13 8.90 9.60
CA VAL A 127 -11.25 8.72 11.07
C VAL A 127 -11.52 10.03 11.77
N ASP A 128 -10.85 11.11 11.36
CA ASP A 128 -11.01 12.42 11.98
C ASP A 128 -10.67 13.52 10.98
N ARG A 129 -11.10 14.75 11.27
CA ARG A 129 -10.74 15.94 10.54
C ARG A 129 -10.46 17.10 11.49
N ILE A 130 -9.20 17.53 11.52
CA ILE A 130 -8.77 18.70 12.30
C ILE A 130 -8.43 19.84 11.34
N GLY A 131 -9.34 20.79 11.22
CA GLY A 131 -9.21 21.92 10.30
C GLY A 131 -9.16 21.47 8.84
N ASN A 132 -7.97 21.56 8.22
CA ASN A 132 -7.73 21.14 6.84
C ASN A 132 -6.97 19.81 6.71
N ILE A 133 -6.85 19.07 7.81
CA ILE A 133 -6.20 17.77 7.83
C ILE A 133 -7.28 16.70 7.99
N LEU A 134 -7.34 15.76 7.05
CA LEU A 134 -8.13 14.55 7.09
C LEU A 134 -7.22 13.40 7.55
N THR A 135 -7.55 12.79 8.68
CA THR A 135 -6.86 11.60 9.17
C THR A 135 -7.52 10.37 8.55
N LEU A 136 -6.72 9.53 7.90
CA LEU A 136 -7.14 8.23 7.36
C LEU A 136 -6.48 7.10 8.15
N SER A 137 -7.23 6.01 8.38
CA SER A 137 -6.65 4.71 8.68
C SER A 137 -6.64 3.86 7.41
N MET A 138 -5.50 3.19 7.14
CA MET A 138 -5.25 2.44 5.92
C MET A 138 -4.57 1.10 6.21
N ALA A 139 -4.90 0.06 5.43
CA ALA A 139 -4.17 -1.21 5.47
C ALA A 139 -2.82 -1.12 4.75
N ASP A 140 -2.70 -0.21 3.79
CA ASP A 140 -1.46 0.12 3.07
C ASP A 140 -1.22 1.64 3.08
N PRO A 141 -0.57 2.18 4.11
CA PRO A 141 -0.28 3.63 4.20
C PRO A 141 0.84 4.09 3.26
N LEU A 142 1.55 3.17 2.59
CA LEU A 142 2.60 3.49 1.61
C LEU A 142 2.00 3.89 0.26
N ASN A 143 0.72 3.65 0.04
CA ASN A 143 0.02 3.97 -1.20
C ASN A 143 -0.18 5.49 -1.37
N ASN A 144 0.85 6.18 -1.88
CA ASN A 144 0.80 7.63 -2.13
C ASN A 144 -0.25 8.02 -3.17
N VAL A 145 -0.48 7.17 -4.17
CA VAL A 145 -1.44 7.44 -5.25
C VAL A 145 -2.86 7.66 -4.70
N ILE A 146 -3.30 6.83 -3.75
CA ILE A 146 -4.63 7.02 -3.18
C ILE A 146 -4.68 8.21 -2.22
N LYS A 147 -3.61 8.49 -1.47
CA LYS A 147 -3.52 9.68 -0.60
C LYS A 147 -3.63 10.98 -1.41
N GLU A 148 -2.96 11.05 -2.55
CA GLU A 148 -3.04 12.18 -3.49
C GLU A 148 -4.44 12.31 -4.09
N LYS A 149 -5.06 11.20 -4.53
CA LYS A 149 -6.44 11.23 -5.03
C LYS A 149 -7.44 11.73 -3.99
N ILE A 150 -7.35 11.23 -2.76
CA ILE A 150 -8.20 11.70 -1.66
C ILE A 150 -7.96 13.19 -1.39
N THR A 151 -6.71 13.62 -1.39
CA THR A 151 -6.36 15.06 -1.28
C THR A 151 -6.99 15.88 -2.40
N GLU A 152 -6.95 15.40 -3.65
CA GLU A 152 -7.49 16.07 -4.83
C GLU A 152 -9.01 16.25 -4.75
N PHE A 153 -9.77 15.18 -4.46
CA PHE A 153 -11.24 15.27 -4.48
C PHE A 153 -11.83 15.83 -3.19
N THR A 154 -11.13 15.78 -2.05
CA THR A 154 -11.60 16.38 -0.79
C THR A 154 -11.11 17.81 -0.60
N GLY A 155 -9.99 18.19 -1.23
CA GLY A 155 -9.29 19.45 -0.95
C GLY A 155 -8.57 19.49 0.41
N LEU A 156 -8.54 18.39 1.15
CA LEU A 156 -7.95 18.28 2.48
C LEU A 156 -6.55 17.66 2.41
N LYS A 157 -5.65 18.08 3.29
CA LYS A 157 -4.37 17.39 3.47
C LYS A 157 -4.63 16.06 4.14
N VAL A 158 -4.03 14.99 3.66
CA VAL A 158 -4.20 13.64 4.22
C VAL A 158 -3.03 13.30 5.14
N GLU A 159 -3.35 12.91 6.37
CA GLU A 159 -2.42 12.25 7.31
C GLU A 159 -2.88 10.80 7.50
N THR A 160 -1.94 9.87 7.61
CA THR A 160 -2.27 8.43 7.56
C THR A 160 -1.74 7.66 8.73
N PHE A 161 -2.61 6.81 9.26
CA PHE A 161 -2.34 5.82 10.27
C PHE A 161 -2.49 4.43 9.65
N ILE A 162 -1.80 3.45 10.23
CA ILE A 162 -2.00 2.05 9.87
C ILE A 162 -2.95 1.37 10.84
N SER A 163 -3.85 0.55 10.32
CA SER A 163 -4.65 -0.39 11.11
C SER A 163 -4.66 -1.75 10.41
N THR A 164 -5.15 -2.78 11.11
CA THR A 164 -5.26 -4.11 10.51
C THR A 164 -6.32 -4.11 9.40
N PHE A 165 -6.19 -5.03 8.43
CA PHE A 165 -7.15 -5.12 7.32
C PHE A 165 -8.55 -5.50 7.84
N SER A 166 -8.59 -6.36 8.85
CA SER A 166 -9.83 -6.79 9.50
C SER A 166 -10.52 -5.62 10.21
N ASP A 167 -9.79 -4.82 11.00
CA ASP A 167 -10.35 -3.64 11.68
C ASP A 167 -10.98 -2.65 10.70
N ILE A 168 -10.28 -2.39 9.59
CA ILE A 168 -10.74 -1.45 8.58
C ILE A 168 -12.01 -1.97 7.89
N ASN A 169 -12.06 -3.25 7.52
CA ASN A 169 -13.26 -3.80 6.89
C ASN A 169 -14.46 -3.84 7.85
N ASN A 170 -14.22 -4.13 9.13
CA ASN A 170 -15.26 -4.06 10.15
C ASN A 170 -15.79 -2.63 10.29
N ALA A 171 -14.90 -1.64 10.35
CA ALA A 171 -15.28 -0.23 10.39
C ALA A 171 -16.07 0.18 9.14
N ILE A 172 -15.61 -0.20 7.94
CA ILE A 172 -16.33 0.08 6.70
C ILE A 172 -17.73 -0.55 6.72
N ALA A 173 -17.85 -1.80 7.17
CA ALA A 173 -19.13 -2.48 7.29
C ALA A 173 -20.08 -1.80 8.28
N ASN A 174 -19.56 -1.21 9.36
CA ASN A 174 -20.37 -0.51 10.36
C ASN A 174 -20.82 0.88 9.90
N TYR A 175 -19.94 1.65 9.26
CA TYR A 175 -20.20 3.07 8.93
C TYR A 175 -20.87 3.30 7.57
N TYR A 176 -20.72 2.39 6.61
CA TYR A 176 -21.31 2.51 5.27
C TYR A 176 -22.52 1.57 5.03
N ALA A 177 -23.08 0.98 6.09
CA ALA A 177 -24.27 0.13 6.01
C ALA A 177 -25.57 0.88 5.70
#